data_AF-A0A444XRU5-F1
#
_entry.id   AF-A0A444XRU5-F1
#
_cell.length_a   1.000
_cell.length_b   1.000
_cell.length_c   1.000
_cell.angle_alpha   90.00
_cell.angle_beta   90.00
_cell.angle_gamma   90.00
#
_symmetry.space_group_name_H-M   'P 1'
#
loop_
_entity.id
_entity.type
_entity.pdbx_description
1 polymer ?
#
loop_
_entity_poly.entity_id
_entity_poly.type
_entity_poly.pdbx_seq_one_letter_code
_entity_poly.pdbx_strand_id
1 'polypeptide(L)'
;MCHEILDIAGISTAIVPFQPDQDCVPPEPLTDENALLNHAVLPDAITRKSTIQRYNIDPQISDIVLRKRFSLSQLSKRKFYHSRIYQPMELEEVLSEGDSEDEVDDEVADFEELRRLGNFDNVTNAEKKFMHMWNSFIRKQRVRANGHVPWACEAFVKVHGYELLECSKLTWCWRLLSIKLWNHGLLHARTINSCSLILQQYEAEISANK
;
A
#
# COMPACT_ATOMS: atom_id res chain seq x y z
N MET A 1 -23.82 12.64 21.99
CA MET A 1 -22.52 12.24 22.56
C MET A 1 -21.87 11.24 21.61
N CYS A 2 -21.61 11.68 20.37
CA CYS A 2 -21.16 10.82 19.27
C CYS A 2 -20.18 11.63 18.40
N HIS A 3 -19.05 12.06 18.97
CA HIS A 3 -18.13 12.94 18.25
C HIS A 3 -16.67 12.50 18.15
N GLU A 4 -16.24 11.35 18.70
CA GLU A 4 -14.78 11.13 18.87
C GLU A 4 -14.24 9.68 18.69
N ILE A 5 -14.83 8.78 17.90
CA ILE A 5 -14.29 7.39 17.80
C ILE A 5 -13.92 6.93 16.39
N LEU A 6 -13.77 7.84 15.43
CA LEU A 6 -13.13 7.48 14.16
C LEU A 6 -12.32 8.68 13.68
N ASP A 7 -11.32 9.02 14.48
CA ASP A 7 -10.18 9.78 14.04
C ASP A 7 -9.43 8.97 12.98
N ILE A 8 -9.51 9.46 11.75
CA ILE A 8 -8.51 9.20 10.73
C ILE A 8 -7.31 10.09 11.08
N ALA A 9 -6.70 9.85 12.24
CA ALA A 9 -5.50 10.52 12.72
C ALA A 9 -4.39 9.47 12.86
N GLY A 10 -3.99 8.93 11.71
CA GLY A 10 -2.78 8.14 11.52
C GLY A 10 -1.78 8.82 10.57
N ILE A 11 -1.91 10.13 10.33
CA ILE A 11 -0.88 10.90 9.62
C ILE A 11 -0.02 11.57 10.70
N SER A 12 1.03 10.87 11.12
CA SER A 12 2.12 11.49 11.85
C SER A 12 2.84 12.46 10.91
N THR A 13 2.46 13.74 10.94
CA THR A 13 3.33 14.85 10.50
C THR A 13 4.28 15.20 11.65
N ALA A 14 5.09 14.24 12.08
CA ALA A 14 6.30 14.53 12.83
C ALA A 14 7.42 14.69 11.80
N ILE A 15 7.74 15.93 11.44
CA ILE A 15 9.06 16.25 10.90
C ILE A 15 10.01 16.05 12.07
N VAL A 16 10.59 14.85 12.17
CA VAL A 16 11.76 14.61 13.00
C VAL A 16 12.90 15.39 12.34
N PRO A 17 13.52 16.37 13.00
CA PRO A 17 14.77 16.93 12.50
C PRO A 17 15.76 15.77 12.43
N PHE A 18 16.18 15.42 11.22
CA PHE A 18 17.26 14.47 11.00
C PHE A 18 18.50 15.04 11.68
N GLN A 19 18.81 14.58 12.89
CA GLN A 19 20.13 14.78 13.48
C GLN A 19 21.03 13.77 12.75
N PRO A 20 22.05 14.22 12.00
CA PRO A 20 22.97 13.28 11.37
C PRO A 20 23.75 12.56 12.48
N ASP A 21 23.68 11.23 12.48
CA ASP A 21 24.56 10.38 13.30
C ASP A 21 26.03 10.76 13.06
N GLN A 22 26.79 10.86 14.15
CA GLN A 22 28.18 11.35 14.19
C GLN A 22 29.21 10.42 13.53
N ASP A 23 28.77 9.33 12.88
CA ASP A 23 29.65 8.36 12.22
C ASP A 23 29.55 8.39 10.68
N CYS A 24 28.87 9.39 10.09
CA CYS A 24 28.90 9.64 8.65
C CYS A 24 30.22 10.31 8.24
N VAL A 25 31.10 9.56 7.58
CA VAL A 25 32.29 10.12 6.91
C VAL A 25 31.86 11.11 5.82
N PRO A 26 32.33 12.38 5.83
CA PRO A 26 31.97 13.35 4.80
C PRO A 26 32.53 12.94 3.43
N PRO A 27 31.82 13.21 2.32
CA PRO A 27 32.39 13.10 0.99
C PRO A 27 33.50 14.16 0.81
N GLU A 28 34.63 13.76 0.23
CA GLU A 28 35.76 14.64 -0.07
C GLU A 28 35.35 15.83 -0.96
N PRO A 29 36.00 17.00 -0.80
CA PRO A 29 35.67 18.21 -1.56
C PRO A 29 35.95 18.04 -3.06
N LEU A 30 34.98 18.46 -3.87
CA LEU A 30 35.05 18.58 -5.31
C LEU A 30 36.17 19.55 -5.71
N THR A 31 37.17 19.07 -6.45
CA THR A 31 38.07 19.91 -7.23
C THR A 31 37.42 20.31 -8.56
N ASP A 32 37.71 21.54 -9.00
CA ASP A 32 37.04 22.34 -10.06
C ASP A 32 36.99 21.76 -11.50
N GLU A 33 37.23 20.47 -11.75
CA GLU A 33 37.27 19.94 -13.13
C GLU A 33 35.94 19.39 -13.69
N ASN A 34 34.88 19.26 -12.89
CA ASN A 34 33.62 18.62 -13.35
C ASN A 34 32.45 19.56 -13.65
N ALA A 35 32.67 20.89 -13.66
CA ALA A 35 31.60 21.88 -13.84
C ALA A 35 31.20 22.14 -15.31
N LEU A 36 31.81 21.49 -16.31
CA LEU A 36 31.65 21.86 -17.73
C LEU A 36 30.74 20.98 -18.59
N LEU A 37 29.95 20.06 -18.03
CA LEU A 37 29.17 19.12 -18.87
C LEU A 37 27.65 19.15 -18.74
N ASN A 38 27.06 20.01 -17.90
CA ASN A 38 25.60 20.01 -17.72
C ASN A 38 24.98 21.40 -17.89
N HIS A 39 24.81 21.84 -19.14
CA HIS A 39 23.75 22.79 -19.48
C HIS A 39 23.01 22.32 -20.74
N ALA A 40 21.91 21.60 -20.51
CA ALA A 40 20.92 21.33 -21.54
C ALA A 40 19.87 22.46 -21.55
N VAL A 41 19.73 23.13 -22.69
CA VAL A 41 18.63 24.03 -23.01
C VAL A 41 17.90 23.45 -24.23
N LEU A 42 16.58 23.42 -24.19
CA LEU A 42 15.66 23.04 -25.28
C LEU A 42 14.48 24.05 -25.24
N PRO A 43 13.66 24.28 -26.29
CA PRO A 43 13.70 23.89 -27.72
C PRO A 43 13.52 25.07 -28.70
N ASP A 44 13.63 24.83 -30.01
CA ASP A 44 12.66 25.38 -30.97
C ASP A 44 12.57 24.58 -32.27
N ALA A 45 11.40 24.66 -32.91
CA ALA A 45 10.84 23.67 -33.82
C ALA A 45 11.04 23.95 -35.34
N ILE A 46 10.65 22.92 -36.13
CA ILE A 46 10.19 22.91 -37.54
C ILE A 46 11.28 22.70 -38.64
N THR A 47 11.30 21.51 -39.29
CA THR A 47 10.80 21.28 -40.69
C THR A 47 11.33 19.95 -41.31
N ARG A 48 10.38 19.06 -41.65
CA ARG A 48 10.32 18.02 -42.72
C ARG A 48 11.61 17.53 -43.42
N LYS A 49 11.80 16.20 -43.48
CA LYS A 49 11.65 15.34 -44.70
C LYS A 49 11.99 13.86 -44.42
N SER A 50 11.23 12.99 -45.09
CA SER A 50 11.26 11.52 -45.09
C SER A 50 12.56 10.92 -45.62
N THR A 51 13.14 9.94 -44.91
CA THR A 51 13.94 8.85 -45.48
C THR A 51 13.92 7.68 -44.50
N ILE A 52 13.44 6.52 -44.96
CA ILE A 52 13.52 5.25 -44.23
C ILE A 52 15.01 4.90 -44.11
N GLN A 53 15.59 5.09 -42.92
CA GLN A 53 16.88 4.54 -42.55
C GLN A 53 16.66 3.33 -41.64
N ARG A 54 17.34 2.25 -42.02
CA ARG A 54 17.38 0.94 -41.36
C ARG A 54 17.59 1.13 -39.87
N TYR A 55 16.77 0.47 -39.06
CA TYR A 55 16.80 0.53 -37.59
C TYR A 55 18.19 0.12 -37.10
N ASN A 56 19.02 1.11 -36.75
CA ASN A 56 20.19 0.90 -35.91
C ASN A 56 19.69 0.52 -34.52
N ILE A 57 20.20 -0.59 -34.00
CA ILE A 57 19.93 -1.06 -32.64
C ILE A 57 20.42 0.04 -31.67
N ASP A 58 19.52 0.48 -30.80
CA ASP A 58 19.65 1.65 -29.92
C ASP A 58 20.83 1.51 -28.93
N PRO A 59 21.79 2.47 -28.88
CA PRO A 59 22.91 2.46 -27.92
C PRO A 59 22.47 2.58 -26.45
N GLN A 60 21.20 2.86 -26.14
CA GLN A 60 20.72 2.90 -24.75
C GLN A 60 20.60 1.51 -24.09
N ILE A 61 20.61 0.43 -24.88
CA ILE A 61 20.59 -0.95 -24.34
C ILE A 61 21.94 -1.33 -23.71
N SER A 62 23.06 -0.73 -24.14
CA SER A 62 24.38 -1.04 -23.58
C SER A 62 24.57 -0.49 -22.16
N ASP A 63 24.05 0.71 -21.87
CA ASP A 63 24.32 1.38 -20.59
C ASP A 63 23.58 0.74 -19.41
N ILE A 64 22.33 0.30 -19.59
CA ILE A 64 21.56 -0.38 -18.54
C ILE A 64 22.19 -1.74 -18.21
N VAL A 65 22.59 -2.49 -19.23
CA VAL A 65 23.20 -3.81 -19.07
C VAL A 65 24.59 -3.70 -18.42
N LEU A 66 25.39 -2.71 -18.82
CA LEU A 66 26.71 -2.44 -18.23
C LEU A 66 26.57 -1.97 -16.77
N ARG A 67 25.61 -1.09 -16.47
CA ARG A 67 25.33 -0.62 -15.10
C ARG A 67 24.91 -1.77 -14.18
N LYS A 68 24.06 -2.68 -14.66
CA LYS A 68 23.63 -3.88 -13.91
C LYS A 68 24.78 -4.86 -13.70
N ARG A 69 25.67 -5.04 -14.68
CA ARG A 69 26.88 -5.86 -14.54
C ARG A 69 27.87 -5.30 -13.53
N PHE A 70 28.05 -3.99 -13.52
CA PHE A 70 28.95 -3.32 -12.58
C PHE A 70 28.42 -3.44 -11.14
N SER A 71 27.12 -3.26 -10.91
CA SER A 71 26.51 -3.43 -9.57
C SER A 71 26.63 -4.86 -9.07
N LEU A 72 26.43 -5.86 -9.93
CA LEU A 72 26.59 -7.28 -9.58
C LEU A 72 28.01 -7.60 -9.07
N SER A 73 29.04 -7.07 -9.75
CA SER A 73 30.45 -7.28 -9.40
C SER A 73 30.87 -6.64 -8.08
N GLN A 74 30.14 -5.61 -7.63
CA GLN A 74 30.37 -4.94 -6.35
C GLN A 74 29.63 -5.66 -5.21
N LEU A 75 28.40 -6.12 -5.46
CA LEU A 75 27.60 -6.86 -4.49
C LEU A 75 28.23 -8.22 -4.17
N SER A 76 28.78 -8.92 -5.17
CA SER A 76 29.43 -10.23 -4.96
C SER A 76 30.66 -10.21 -4.04
N LYS A 77 31.20 -9.02 -3.72
CA LYS A 77 32.35 -8.85 -2.82
C LYS A 77 31.96 -8.65 -1.36
N ARG A 78 30.67 -8.47 -1.07
CA ARG A 78 30.13 -8.20 0.26
C ARG A 78 29.39 -9.44 0.77
N LYS A 79 29.38 -9.62 2.10
CA LYS A 79 28.49 -10.57 2.76
C LYS A 79 27.24 -9.84 3.20
N PHE A 80 26.09 -10.38 2.84
CA PHE A 80 24.79 -9.84 3.23
C PHE A 80 24.16 -10.75 4.27
N TYR A 81 23.38 -10.15 5.17
CA TYR A 81 22.67 -10.83 6.22
C TYR A 81 21.24 -10.32 6.22
N HIS A 82 20.32 -11.23 6.49
CA HIS A 82 18.95 -10.94 6.84
C HIS A 82 18.89 -10.04 8.09
N SER A 83 18.10 -8.97 8.04
CA SER A 83 18.00 -7.94 9.10
C SER A 83 17.31 -8.45 10.36
N ARG A 84 16.35 -9.37 10.24
CA ARG A 84 15.56 -9.89 11.37
C ARG A 84 16.22 -11.11 12.00
N ILE A 85 16.69 -12.05 11.18
CA ILE A 85 17.22 -13.35 11.63
C ILE A 85 18.74 -13.42 11.69
N TYR A 86 19.45 -12.40 11.18
CA TYR A 86 20.92 -12.32 11.14
C TYR A 86 21.61 -13.51 10.45
N GLN A 87 20.88 -14.22 9.57
CA GLN A 87 21.41 -15.34 8.79
C GLN A 87 22.03 -14.84 7.48
N PRO A 88 23.12 -15.47 7.00
CA PRO A 88 23.74 -15.09 5.73
C PRO A 88 22.75 -15.26 4.58
N MET A 89 22.77 -14.31 3.64
CA MET A 89 21.90 -14.28 2.48
C MET A 89 22.66 -14.75 1.24
N GLU A 90 22.00 -15.54 0.40
CA GLU A 90 22.57 -15.99 -0.88
C GLU A 90 22.59 -14.84 -1.90
N LEU A 91 23.57 -14.84 -2.80
CA LEU A 91 23.71 -13.74 -3.76
C LEU A 91 22.49 -13.63 -4.69
N GLU A 92 21.83 -14.73 -5.05
CA GLU A 92 20.59 -14.66 -5.84
C GLU A 92 19.46 -13.95 -5.08
N GLU A 93 19.37 -14.14 -3.77
CA GLU A 93 18.37 -13.52 -2.91
C GLU A 93 18.65 -12.01 -2.76
N VAL A 94 19.91 -11.61 -2.55
CA VAL A 94 20.35 -10.20 -2.54
C VAL A 94 19.98 -9.47 -3.82
N LEU A 95 20.00 -10.18 -4.95
CA LEU A 95 19.72 -9.64 -6.28
C LEU A 95 18.25 -9.74 -6.66
N SER A 96 17.44 -10.40 -5.83
CA SER A 96 16.01 -10.47 -6.03
C SER A 96 15.38 -9.10 -5.79
N GLU A 97 14.28 -8.82 -6.48
CA GLU A 97 13.54 -7.56 -6.30
C GLU A 97 12.59 -7.61 -5.09
N GLY A 98 12.46 -8.77 -4.43
CA GLY A 98 11.56 -8.99 -3.31
C GLY A 98 12.29 -8.94 -1.98
N ASP A 99 11.73 -8.25 -1.00
CA ASP A 99 12.17 -8.27 0.38
C ASP A 99 11.30 -9.24 1.18
N SER A 100 11.83 -10.43 1.48
CA SER A 100 11.13 -11.47 2.25
C SER A 100 10.93 -11.07 3.72
N GLU A 101 11.66 -10.07 4.21
CA GLU A 101 11.56 -9.58 5.58
C GLU A 101 10.59 -8.41 5.73
N ASP A 102 10.13 -7.76 4.66
CA ASP A 102 9.15 -6.64 4.74
C ASP A 102 7.71 -7.13 4.87
N GLU A 103 7.47 -8.44 4.93
CA GLU A 103 6.14 -8.98 5.16
C GLU A 103 5.64 -8.60 6.57
N VAL A 104 4.50 -7.90 6.61
CA VAL A 104 3.76 -7.60 7.83
C VAL A 104 3.03 -8.87 8.24
N ASP A 105 3.28 -9.33 9.46
CA ASP A 105 2.55 -10.45 10.04
C ASP A 105 1.10 -10.03 10.32
N ASP A 106 0.21 -10.37 9.38
CA ASP A 106 -1.20 -10.01 9.43
C ASP A 106 -1.93 -10.64 10.63
N GLU A 107 -1.44 -11.79 11.15
CA GLU A 107 -2.02 -12.47 12.31
C GLU A 107 -1.68 -11.75 13.61
N VAL A 108 -0.41 -11.33 13.76
CA VAL A 108 0.02 -10.49 14.89
C VAL A 108 -0.73 -9.16 14.86
N ALA A 109 -0.89 -8.55 13.68
CA ALA A 109 -1.66 -7.32 13.53
C ALA A 109 -3.15 -7.49 13.91
N ASP A 110 -3.77 -8.61 13.50
CA ASP A 110 -5.14 -8.97 13.88
C ASP A 110 -5.26 -9.14 15.42
N PHE A 111 -4.29 -9.81 16.05
CA PHE A 111 -4.28 -10.03 17.50
C PHE A 111 -4.12 -8.73 18.29
N GLU A 112 -3.16 -7.89 17.92
CA GLU A 112 -2.94 -6.60 18.58
C GLU A 112 -4.14 -5.66 18.45
N GLU A 113 -4.81 -5.70 17.31
CA GLU A 113 -6.07 -4.99 17.09
C GLU A 113 -7.18 -5.47 18.00
N LEU A 114 -7.42 -6.78 18.06
CA LEU A 114 -8.45 -7.33 18.94
C LEU A 114 -8.18 -6.98 20.40
N ARG A 115 -6.92 -7.03 20.84
CA ARG A 115 -6.51 -6.57 22.17
C ARG A 115 -6.81 -5.09 22.40
N ARG A 116 -6.49 -4.23 21.43
CA ARG A 116 -6.75 -2.79 21.50
C ARG A 116 -8.24 -2.48 21.53
N LEU A 117 -9.02 -3.12 20.66
CA LEU A 117 -10.48 -2.97 20.60
C LEU A 117 -11.15 -3.48 21.88
N GLY A 118 -10.57 -4.51 22.51
CA GLY A 118 -11.03 -5.05 23.79
C GLY A 118 -11.17 -3.99 24.88
N ASN A 119 -10.26 -3.01 24.92
CA ASN A 119 -10.18 -1.99 25.96
C ASN A 119 -11.26 -0.88 25.89
N PHE A 120 -12.11 -0.84 24.85
CA PHE A 120 -13.17 0.16 24.75
C PHE A 120 -14.47 -0.30 25.41
N ASP A 121 -14.78 0.23 26.60
CA ASP A 121 -16.01 -0.14 27.34
C ASP A 121 -17.30 0.42 26.73
N ASN A 122 -17.19 1.50 25.95
CA ASN A 122 -18.32 2.17 25.31
C ASN A 122 -18.66 1.63 23.91
N VAL A 123 -17.93 0.62 23.42
CA VAL A 123 -18.17 0.00 22.11
C VAL A 123 -18.71 -1.40 22.33
N THR A 124 -19.82 -1.73 21.67
CA THR A 124 -20.42 -3.05 21.77
C THR A 124 -19.56 -4.13 21.08
N ASN A 125 -19.70 -5.40 21.49
CA ASN A 125 -18.95 -6.49 20.86
C ASN A 125 -19.22 -6.63 19.35
N ALA A 126 -20.44 -6.31 18.90
CA ALA A 126 -20.78 -6.34 17.48
C ALA A 126 -20.05 -5.23 16.69
N GLU A 127 -19.96 -4.02 17.26
CA GLU A 127 -19.19 -2.93 16.67
C GLU A 127 -17.69 -3.26 16.66
N LYS A 128 -17.14 -3.82 17.75
CA LYS A 128 -15.75 -4.29 17.79
C LYS A 128 -15.48 -5.35 16.72
N LYS A 129 -16.36 -6.35 16.58
CA LYS A 129 -16.25 -7.38 15.53
C LYS A 129 -16.25 -6.75 14.15
N PHE A 130 -17.19 -5.84 13.87
CA PHE A 130 -17.25 -5.14 12.58
C PHE A 130 -15.99 -4.31 12.29
N MET A 131 -15.51 -3.55 13.28
CA MET A 131 -14.29 -2.74 13.16
C MET A 131 -13.09 -3.63 12.82
N HIS A 132 -12.93 -4.74 13.53
CA HIS A 132 -11.86 -5.70 13.27
C HIS A 132 -11.96 -6.29 11.85
N MET A 133 -13.14 -6.75 11.43
CA MET A 133 -13.34 -7.27 10.07
C MET A 133 -12.94 -6.26 9.01
N TRP A 134 -13.39 -5.01 9.14
CA TRP A 134 -13.09 -3.95 8.18
C TRP A 134 -11.60 -3.59 8.17
N ASN A 135 -10.99 -3.42 9.33
CA ASN A 135 -9.59 -3.03 9.44
C ASN A 135 -8.64 -4.12 8.95
N SER A 136 -8.92 -5.38 9.31
CA SER A 136 -8.21 -6.55 8.79
C SER A 136 -8.29 -6.62 7.27
N PHE A 137 -9.48 -6.42 6.71
CA PHE A 137 -9.69 -6.39 5.26
C PHE A 137 -8.89 -5.27 4.57
N ILE A 138 -8.98 -4.03 5.06
CA ILE A 138 -8.29 -2.87 4.48
C ILE A 138 -6.77 -3.04 4.49
N ARG A 139 -6.22 -3.60 5.58
CA ARG A 139 -4.79 -3.90 5.69
C ARG A 139 -4.36 -4.98 4.69
N LYS A 140 -5.05 -6.13 4.67
CA LYS A 140 -4.75 -7.26 3.77
C LYS A 140 -4.83 -6.85 2.30
N GLN A 141 -5.78 -5.99 1.93
CA GLN A 141 -5.93 -5.48 0.56
C GLN A 141 -5.04 -4.26 0.24
N ARG A 142 -4.23 -3.77 1.19
CA ARG A 142 -3.31 -2.64 1.04
C ARG A 142 -3.98 -1.40 0.40
N VAL A 143 -5.18 -1.07 0.85
CA VAL A 143 -5.97 0.05 0.30
C VAL A 143 -5.33 1.39 0.70
N ARG A 144 -4.45 1.91 -0.16
CA ARG A 144 -3.69 3.15 0.11
C ARG A 144 -4.34 4.42 -0.43
N ALA A 145 -5.13 4.32 -1.50
CA ALA A 145 -5.69 5.47 -2.20
C ALA A 145 -7.20 5.60 -1.98
N ASN A 146 -7.68 6.84 -1.82
CA ASN A 146 -9.11 7.13 -1.67
C ASN A 146 -9.95 6.55 -2.83
N GLY A 147 -9.40 6.55 -4.05
CA GLY A 147 -10.07 5.98 -5.23
C GLY A 147 -10.30 4.47 -5.16
N HIS A 148 -9.62 3.75 -4.27
CA HIS A 148 -9.81 2.31 -4.07
C HIS A 148 -10.95 1.99 -3.11
N VAL A 149 -11.44 2.95 -2.31
CA VAL A 149 -12.48 2.73 -1.30
C VAL A 149 -13.77 2.16 -1.89
N PRO A 150 -14.30 2.66 -3.03
CA PRO A 150 -15.49 2.07 -3.64
C PRO A 150 -15.32 0.58 -4.01
N TRP A 151 -14.16 0.23 -4.57
CA TRP A 151 -13.82 -1.16 -4.89
C TRP A 151 -13.69 -2.00 -3.61
N ALA A 152 -13.02 -1.47 -2.59
CA ALA A 152 -12.82 -2.15 -1.32
C ALA A 152 -14.16 -2.45 -0.64
N CYS A 153 -15.13 -1.53 -0.69
CA CYS A 153 -16.48 -1.76 -0.19
C CYS A 153 -17.20 -2.90 -0.90
N GLU A 154 -17.16 -2.96 -2.24
CA GLU A 154 -17.76 -4.07 -3.00
C GLU A 154 -17.07 -5.41 -2.73
N ALA A 155 -15.74 -5.41 -2.62
CA ALA A 155 -14.98 -6.60 -2.29
C ALA A 155 -15.23 -7.07 -0.86
N PHE A 156 -15.32 -6.15 0.11
CA PHE A 156 -15.59 -6.44 1.51
C PHE A 156 -16.94 -7.15 1.69
N VAL A 157 -18.01 -6.65 1.07
CA VAL A 157 -19.33 -7.30 1.18
C VAL A 157 -19.41 -8.65 0.47
N LYS A 158 -18.56 -8.90 -0.54
CA LYS A 158 -18.42 -10.22 -1.18
C LYS A 158 -17.68 -11.22 -0.30
N VAL A 159 -16.64 -10.78 0.41
CA VAL A 159 -15.88 -11.67 1.30
C VAL A 159 -16.67 -11.97 2.57
N HIS A 160 -17.29 -10.95 3.18
CA HIS A 160 -17.93 -11.06 4.49
C HIS A 160 -19.45 -11.05 4.44
N GLY A 161 -20.07 -11.33 3.28
CA GLY A 161 -21.52 -11.25 3.10
C GLY A 161 -22.33 -12.06 4.12
N TYR A 162 -21.97 -13.33 4.33
CA TYR A 162 -22.62 -14.18 5.33
C TYR A 162 -22.41 -13.69 6.77
N GLU A 163 -21.18 -13.26 7.12
CA GLU A 163 -20.87 -12.75 8.46
C GLU A 163 -21.61 -11.45 8.77
N LEU A 164 -21.74 -10.55 7.79
CA LEU A 164 -22.48 -9.29 7.93
C LEU A 164 -23.95 -9.53 8.22
N LEU A 165 -24.53 -10.58 7.64
CA LEU A 165 -25.94 -10.96 7.80
C LEU A 165 -26.21 -11.88 9.00
N GLU A 166 -25.16 -12.32 9.70
CA GLU A 166 -25.28 -13.17 10.89
C GLU A 166 -26.15 -12.53 11.98
N CYS A 167 -26.01 -11.20 12.17
CA CYS A 167 -26.85 -10.47 13.10
C CYS A 167 -27.16 -9.05 12.62
N SER A 168 -28.33 -8.53 13.03
CA SER A 168 -28.81 -7.20 12.63
C SER A 168 -27.85 -6.06 13.02
N LYS A 169 -27.07 -6.24 14.08
CA LYS A 169 -26.08 -5.25 14.54
C LYS A 169 -24.92 -5.10 13.56
N LEU A 170 -24.43 -6.19 12.95
CA LEU A 170 -23.34 -6.12 11.95
C LEU A 170 -23.83 -5.47 10.65
N THR A 171 -25.02 -5.83 10.17
CA THR A 171 -25.68 -5.14 9.05
C THR A 171 -25.84 -3.64 9.32
N TRP A 172 -26.18 -3.26 10.55
CA TRP A 172 -26.28 -1.86 10.95
C TRP A 172 -24.93 -1.15 10.95
N CYS A 173 -23.87 -1.78 11.47
CA CYS A 173 -22.52 -1.25 11.44
C CYS A 173 -22.04 -0.99 9.99
N TRP A 174 -22.33 -1.91 9.07
CA TRP A 174 -22.06 -1.73 7.64
C TRP A 174 -22.76 -0.50 7.06
N ARG A 175 -24.04 -0.29 7.40
CA ARG A 175 -24.80 0.88 6.95
C ARG A 175 -24.21 2.18 7.48
N LEU A 176 -23.83 2.21 8.77
CA LEU A 176 -23.19 3.37 9.37
C LEU A 176 -21.84 3.70 8.71
N LEU A 177 -21.02 2.68 8.44
CA LEU A 177 -19.77 2.86 7.68
C LEU A 177 -20.05 3.42 6.29
N SER A 178 -21.02 2.85 5.56
CA SER A 178 -21.40 3.29 4.21
C SER A 178 -21.85 4.75 4.18
N ILE A 179 -22.66 5.18 5.15
CA ILE A 179 -23.10 6.58 5.32
C ILE A 179 -21.91 7.48 5.64
N LYS A 180 -21.00 7.02 6.51
CA LYS A 180 -19.80 7.81 6.83
C LYS A 180 -18.91 8.01 5.61
N LEU A 181 -18.64 6.96 4.84
CA LEU A 181 -17.84 7.03 3.62
C LEU A 181 -18.49 7.91 2.55
N TRP A 182 -19.83 7.86 2.45
CA TRP A 182 -20.60 8.77 1.60
C TRP A 182 -20.39 10.23 1.99
N ASN A 183 -20.53 10.56 3.28
CA ASN A 183 -20.40 11.92 3.78
C ASN A 183 -19.01 12.51 3.54
N HIS A 184 -17.98 11.66 3.49
CA HIS A 184 -16.61 12.06 3.16
C HIS A 184 -16.30 12.07 1.64
N GLY A 185 -17.29 11.79 0.78
CA GLY A 185 -17.10 11.74 -0.68
C GLY A 185 -16.25 10.56 -1.15
N LEU A 186 -16.02 9.56 -0.30
CA LEU A 186 -15.25 8.35 -0.64
C LEU A 186 -16.11 7.28 -1.32
N LEU A 187 -17.44 7.46 -1.32
CA LEU A 187 -18.39 6.47 -1.79
C LEU A 187 -19.57 7.13 -2.51
N HIS A 188 -20.07 6.48 -3.57
CA HIS A 188 -21.10 7.01 -4.47
C HIS A 188 -22.35 6.12 -4.48
N ALA A 189 -23.47 6.63 -5.01
CA ALA A 189 -24.78 5.97 -4.83
C ALA A 189 -24.84 4.65 -5.58
N ARG A 190 -24.16 4.64 -6.71
CA ARG A 190 -23.92 3.44 -7.51
C ARG A 190 -23.27 2.35 -6.66
N THR A 191 -22.20 2.65 -5.93
CA THR A 191 -21.47 1.67 -5.12
C THR A 191 -22.30 1.18 -3.92
N ILE A 192 -23.04 2.06 -3.24
CA ILE A 192 -23.97 1.65 -2.16
C ILE A 192 -25.00 0.67 -2.71
N ASN A 193 -25.58 0.99 -3.86
CA ASN A 193 -26.56 0.14 -4.52
C ASN A 193 -25.95 -1.21 -4.94
N SER A 194 -24.76 -1.23 -5.54
CA SER A 194 -24.03 -2.46 -5.86
C SER A 194 -23.86 -3.34 -4.62
N CYS A 195 -23.39 -2.77 -3.51
CA CYS A 195 -23.17 -3.51 -2.27
C CYS A 195 -24.48 -4.05 -1.68
N SER A 196 -25.57 -3.27 -1.81
CA SER A 196 -26.90 -3.66 -1.34
C SER A 196 -27.47 -4.82 -2.16
N LEU A 197 -27.30 -4.81 -3.49
CA LEU A 197 -27.67 -5.93 -4.37
C LEU A 197 -26.89 -7.21 -4.03
N ILE A 198 -25.58 -7.09 -3.76
CA ILE A 198 -24.75 -8.22 -3.33
C ILE A 198 -25.27 -8.80 -2.00
N LEU A 199 -25.55 -7.96 -1.01
CA LEU A 199 -26.08 -8.42 0.28
C LEU A 199 -27.46 -9.07 0.16
N GLN A 200 -28.32 -8.58 -0.73
CA GLN A 200 -29.62 -9.19 -1.03
C GLN A 200 -29.48 -10.61 -1.62
N GLN A 201 -28.45 -10.84 -2.43
CA GLN A 201 -28.15 -12.19 -2.96
C GLN A 201 -27.80 -13.15 -1.82
N TYR A 202 -26.90 -12.75 -0.91
CA TYR A 202 -26.58 -13.55 0.28
C TYR A 202 -27.81 -13.80 1.16
N GLU A 203 -28.66 -12.79 1.37
CA GLU A 203 -29.90 -12.94 2.16
C GLU A 203 -30.87 -13.94 1.52
N ALA A 204 -31.03 -13.92 0.20
CA ALA A 204 -31.83 -14.87 -0.54
C ALA A 204 -31.26 -16.31 -0.44
N GLU A 205 -29.94 -16.47 -0.56
CA GLU A 205 -29.27 -17.77 -0.41
C GLU A 205 -29.42 -18.35 1.00
N ILE A 206 -29.23 -17.53 2.04
CA ILE A 206 -29.44 -17.94 3.43
C ILE A 206 -30.90 -18.36 3.66
N SER A 207 -31.84 -17.65 3.04
CA SER A 207 -33.27 -17.95 3.16
C SER A 207 -33.67 -19.23 2.41
N ALA A 208 -33.01 -19.54 1.29
CA ALA A 208 -33.25 -20.75 0.51
C ALA A 208 -32.66 -22.02 1.15
N ASN A 209 -31.64 -21.87 1.99
CA ASN A 209 -30.97 -22.96 2.70
C ASN A 209 -31.60 -23.27 4.08
N LYS A 210 -32.69 -22.60 4.46
CA LYS A 210 -33.46 -22.86 5.69
C LYS A 210 -34.72 -23.66 5.39
#